data_AF-A0A957B247-F1
#
_entry.id   AF-A0A957B247-F1
#
_cell.length_a   1.000
_cell.length_b   1.000
_cell.length_c   1.000
_cell.angle_alpha   90.00
_cell.angle_beta   90.00
_cell.angle_gamma   90.00
#
_symmetry.space_group_name_H-M   'P 1'
#
loop_
_entity.id
_entity.type
_entity.pdbx_description
1 polymer ?
#
loop_
_entity_poly.entity_id
_entity_poly.type
_entity_poly.pdbx_seq_one_letter_code
_entity_poly.pdbx_strand_id
1 'polypeptide(L)' 'MALPAEPKPESRPTMLSREEGHELFDYVAREIASMSGPEFLARYDAGEIEEPGDETREDHDLRYLIMLIPFGR' A
#
# COMPACT_ATOMS: atom_id res chain seq x y z
N MET A 1 -3.08 17.55 31.09
CA MET A 1 -1.79 17.66 30.37
C MET A 1 -2.11 17.81 28.90
N ALA A 2 -1.57 18.82 28.22
CA ALA A 2 -1.74 18.96 26.77
C ALA A 2 -0.76 18.00 26.06
N LEU A 3 -1.23 17.26 25.06
CA LEU A 3 -0.36 16.48 24.19
C LEU A 3 0.60 17.43 23.47
N PRO A 4 1.90 17.10 23.36
CA PRO A 4 2.83 17.90 22.59
C PRO A 4 2.35 17.98 21.14
N ALA A 5 2.39 19.17 20.55
CA ALA A 5 1.99 19.37 19.16
C ALA A 5 2.89 18.52 18.25
N GLU A 6 2.30 17.56 17.54
CA GLU A 6 3.01 16.79 16.53
C GLU A 6 3.64 17.76 15.51
N PRO A 7 4.90 17.55 15.10
CA PRO A 7 5.51 18.38 14.07
C PRO A 7 4.66 18.27 12.82
N LYS A 8 4.13 19.41 12.35
CA LYS A 8 3.40 19.48 11.10
C LYS A 8 4.31 18.95 9.99
N PRO A 9 3.84 18.03 9.12
CA PRO A 9 4.66 17.58 8.00
C PRO A 9 5.10 18.80 7.20
N GLU A 10 6.41 19.04 7.13
CA GLU A 10 6.99 20.22 6.46
C GLU A 10 6.76 20.18 4.94
N SER A 11 6.42 19.01 4.42
CA SER A 11 6.17 18.75 3.00
C SER A 11 4.68 18.54 2.76
N ARG A 12 4.14 19.26 1.76
CA ARG A 12 2.78 19.02 1.25
C ARG A 12 2.72 17.62 0.63
N PRO A 13 1.54 16.97 0.61
CA PRO A 13 1.33 15.78 -0.21
C PRO A 13 1.74 16.10 -1.66
N THR A 14 2.67 15.32 -2.19
CA THR A 14 3.11 15.41 -3.59
C THR A 14 2.24 14.48 -4.43
N MET A 15 1.74 14.96 -5.57
CA MET A 15 1.11 14.08 -6.56
C MET A 15 2.20 13.30 -7.28
N LEU A 16 2.05 11.97 -7.30
CA LEU A 16 2.86 11.11 -8.16
C LEU A 16 2.32 11.19 -9.59
N SER A 17 3.22 11.09 -10.57
CA SER A 17 2.84 10.68 -11.91
C SER A 17 2.25 9.27 -11.89
N ARG A 18 1.62 8.88 -13.01
CA ARG A 18 1.06 7.53 -13.12
C ARG A 18 2.16 6.48 -13.03
N GLU A 19 3.28 6.74 -13.70
CA GLU A 19 4.45 5.86 -13.72
C GLU A 19 5.06 5.72 -12.32
N GLU A 20 5.26 6.84 -11.60
CA GLU A 20 5.77 6.79 -10.22
C GLU A 20 4.80 6.09 -9.26
N GLY A 21 3.49 6.22 -9.49
CA GLY A 21 2.47 5.47 -8.75
C GLY A 21 2.59 3.96 -8.99
N HIS A 22 2.74 3.56 -10.26
CA HIS A 22 2.94 2.15 -10.63
C HIS A 22 4.22 1.57 -10.03
N GLU A 23 5.31 2.33 -10.07
CA GLU A 23 6.59 1.94 -9.48
C GLU A 23 6.50 1.81 -7.96
N LEU A 24 5.82 2.75 -7.28
CA LEU A 24 5.57 2.67 -5.84
C LEU A 24 4.80 1.40 -5.49
N PHE A 25 3.71 1.13 -6.22
CA PHE A 25 2.88 -0.03 -5.96
C PHE A 25 3.65 -1.34 -6.21
N ASP A 26 4.39 -1.45 -7.32
CA ASP A 26 5.21 -2.63 -7.63
C ASP A 26 6.29 -2.86 -6.57
N TYR A 27 6.93 -1.79 -6.08
CA TYR A 27 7.90 -1.87 -5.00
C TYR A 27 7.27 -2.47 -3.73
N VAL A 28 6.12 -1.94 -3.29
CA VAL A 28 5.46 -2.42 -2.05
C VAL A 28 4.93 -3.85 -2.22
N ALA A 29 4.41 -4.21 -3.39
CA ALA A 29 3.95 -5.57 -3.69
C ALA A 29 5.09 -6.59 -3.58
N ARG A 30 6.29 -6.23 -4.05
CA ARG A 30 7.47 -7.10 -3.94
C ARG A 30 7.91 -7.28 -2.49
N GLU A 31 7.90 -6.20 -1.70
CA GLU A 31 8.32 -6.25 -0.29
C GLU A 31 7.35 -7.05 0.58
N ILE A 32 6.04 -6.88 0.39
CA ILE A 32 5.01 -7.46 1.26
C ILE A 32 4.54 -8.84 0.79
N ALA A 33 4.29 -8.99 -0.51
CA ALA A 33 3.67 -10.19 -1.08
C ALA A 33 4.65 -11.04 -1.90
N SER A 34 5.93 -10.65 -1.96
CA SER A 34 6.97 -11.36 -2.74
C SER A 34 6.60 -11.57 -4.22
N MET A 35 5.81 -10.68 -4.79
CA MET A 35 5.36 -10.73 -6.18
C MET A 35 5.33 -9.34 -6.82
N SER A 36 5.28 -9.30 -8.14
CA SER A 36 5.14 -8.01 -8.85
C SER A 36 3.77 -7.38 -8.58
N GLY A 37 3.67 -6.05 -8.69
CA GLY A 37 2.40 -5.33 -8.60
C GLY A 37 1.34 -5.85 -9.59
N PRO A 38 1.67 -6.03 -10.89
CA PRO A 38 0.73 -6.61 -11.85
C PRO A 38 0.25 -8.02 -11.47
N GLU A 39 1.12 -8.86 -10.91
CA GLU A 39 0.73 -10.20 -10.43
C GLU A 39 -0.20 -10.11 -9.22
N PHE A 40 0.09 -9.23 -8.26
CA PHE A 40 -0.77 -8.98 -7.11
C PHE A 40 -2.17 -8.53 -7.55
N LEU A 41 -2.26 -7.56 -8.47
CA LEU A 41 -3.53 -7.08 -9.00
C LEU A 41 -4.32 -8.18 -9.70
N ALA A 42 -3.64 -9.01 -10.51
CA ALA A 42 -4.30 -10.13 -11.19
C ALA A 42 -4.91 -11.13 -10.20
N ARG A 43 -4.19 -11.47 -9.12
CA ARG A 43 -4.67 -12.38 -8.07
C ARG A 43 -5.76 -11.75 -7.21
N TYR A 44 -5.62 -10.48 -6.86
CA TYR A 44 -6.63 -9.72 -6.13
C TYR A 44 -7.94 -9.63 -6.93
N ASP A 45 -7.86 -9.30 -8.21
CA ASP A 45 -9.02 -9.21 -9.12
C ASP A 45 -9.67 -10.59 -9.37
N ALA A 46 -8.90 -11.67 -9.27
CA ALA A 46 -9.39 -13.04 -9.30
C ALA A 46 -10.03 -13.51 -7.96
N GLY A 47 -9.92 -12.71 -6.89
CA GLY A 47 -10.38 -13.08 -5.56
C GLY A 47 -9.51 -14.12 -4.85
N GLU A 48 -8.26 -14.30 -5.28
CA GLU A 48 -7.31 -15.24 -4.68
C GLU A 48 -6.64 -14.68 -3.41
N ILE A 49 -6.74 -13.37 -3.20
CA ILE A 49 -6.21 -12.68 -2.00
C ILE A 49 -7.39 -12.40 -1.07
N GLU A 50 -7.41 -13.09 0.07
CA GLU A 50 -8.42 -12.88 1.10
C GLU A 50 -8.28 -11.50 1.75
N GLU A 51 -9.38 -10.94 2.22
CA GLU A 51 -9.35 -9.68 2.95
C GLU A 51 -8.65 -9.90 4.30
N PRO A 52 -7.55 -9.19 4.59
CA PRO A 52 -6.80 -9.38 5.83
C PRO A 52 -7.63 -9.00 7.05
N GLY A 53 -7.37 -9.69 8.16
CA GLY A 53 -7.92 -9.33 9.47
C GLY A 53 -7.30 -8.06 10.06
N ASP A 54 -7.40 -7.91 11.38
CA ASP A 54 -6.74 -6.83 12.13
C ASP A 54 -5.92 -7.41 13.32
N GLU A 55 -5.50 -8.67 13.22
CA GLU A 55 -4.93 -9.43 14.35
C GLU A 55 -3.42 -9.55 14.28
N THR A 56 -2.84 -9.60 13.07
CA THR A 56 -1.40 -9.80 12.87
C THR A 56 -0.73 -8.62 12.16
N ARG A 57 0.59 -8.54 12.28
CA ARG A 57 1.39 -7.59 11.50
C ARG A 57 1.28 -7.85 9.99
N GLU A 58 1.21 -9.12 9.59
CA GLU A 58 1.07 -9.53 8.20
C GLU A 58 -0.28 -9.08 7.62
N ASP A 59 -1.36 -9.15 8.42
CA ASP A 59 -2.67 -8.59 8.04
C ASP A 59 -2.59 -7.08 7.80
N HIS A 60 -1.91 -6.35 8.69
CA HIS A 60 -1.71 -4.91 8.54
C HIS A 60 -0.88 -4.56 7.30
N ASP A 61 0.18 -5.31 7.02
CA ASP A 61 1.03 -5.11 5.85
C ASP A 61 0.24 -5.41 4.56
N LEU A 62 -0.54 -6.50 4.53
CA LEU A 62 -1.40 -6.82 3.39
C LEU A 62 -2.51 -5.77 3.19
N ARG A 63 -3.12 -5.28 4.27
CA ARG A 63 -4.13 -4.21 4.22
C ARG A 63 -3.53 -2.92 3.67
N TYR A 64 -2.32 -2.58 4.08
CA TYR A 64 -1.58 -1.44 3.54
C TYR A 64 -1.35 -1.57 2.03
N LEU A 65 -0.93 -2.75 1.55
CA LEU A 65 -0.78 -3.00 0.12
C LEU A 65 -2.11 -2.88 -0.65
N ILE A 66 -3.22 -3.40 -0.10
CA ILE A 66 -4.56 -3.26 -0.70
C ILE A 66 -4.97 -1.79 -0.84
N MET A 67 -4.66 -0.95 0.16
CA MET A 67 -4.93 0.49 0.10
C MET A 67 -4.17 1.21 -1.02
N LEU A 68 -3.06 0.64 -1.48
CA LEU A 68 -2.26 1.19 -2.57
C LEU A 68 -2.71 0.75 -3.98
N ILE A 69 -3.70 -0.13 -4.10
CA ILE A 69 -4.26 -0.56 -5.41
C ILE A 69 -4.56 0.61 -6.37
N PRO A 70 -5.09 1.77 -5.93
CA PRO A 70 -5.30 2.92 -6.83
C PRO A 70 -4.03 3.44 -7.51
N PHE A 71 -2.86 3.26 -6.90
CA PHE A 71 -1.57 3.65 -7.48
C PHE A 71 -1.06 2.62 -8.48
N GLY A 72 -1.57 1.38 -8.48
CA GLY A 72 -1.20 0.31 -9.41
C GLY A 72 -2.05 0.24 -10.69
N ARG A 73 -3.11 1.04 -10.80
CA ARG A 73 -4.10 1.00 -11.90
C ARG A 73 -3.97 2.17 -12.90
#